data_AF-A0A063BZ08-F1
#
_entry.id   AF-A0A063BZ08-F1
#
_cell.length_a   1.000
_cell.length_b   1.000
_cell.length_c   1.000
_cell.angle_alpha   90.00
_cell.angle_beta   90.00
_cell.angle_gamma   90.00
#
_symmetry.space_group_name_H-M   'P 1'
#
loop_
_entity.id
_entity.type
_entity.pdbx_description
1 polymer ?
#
loop_
_entity_poly.entity_id
_entity_poly.type
_entity_poly.pdbx_seq_one_letter_code
_entity_poly.pdbx_strand_id
1 'polypeptide(L)'
;MIGLARIVTDYVTIAYLTDVFIMEEFQRRGLASWMMCALKELVDEWPNLRGLMLMTHDRAAARMYQRTLGAVDFDKGPSAGLVVLEMGGRGQKDVPQH
;
A
#
# COMPACT_ATOMS: atom_id res chain seq x y z
N MET A 1 -16.37 -0.44 -12.70
CA MET A 1 -15.51 -0.55 -11.51
C MET A 1 -15.07 0.86 -11.13
N ILE A 2 -15.34 1.34 -9.91
CA ILE A 2 -15.06 2.73 -9.50
C ILE A 2 -13.74 2.90 -8.73
N GLY A 3 -13.07 1.79 -8.41
CA GLY A 3 -11.79 1.74 -7.73
C GLY A 3 -11.24 0.33 -7.65
N LEU A 4 -9.95 0.22 -7.36
CA LEU A 4 -9.21 -1.04 -7.24
C LEU A 4 -8.08 -0.88 -6.22
N ALA A 5 -7.76 -1.95 -5.52
CA ALA A 5 -6.48 -2.17 -4.87
C ALA A 5 -5.99 -3.57 -5.24
N ARG A 6 -4.69 -3.73 -5.51
CA ARG A 6 -4.08 -5.02 -5.82
C ARG A 6 -3.09 -5.41 -4.73
N ILE A 7 -3.16 -6.66 -4.28
CA ILE A 7 -2.19 -7.23 -3.35
C ILE A 7 -1.49 -8.40 -4.04
N VAL A 8 -0.17 -8.40 -4.00
CA VAL A 8 0.66 -9.56 -4.37
C VAL A 8 1.20 -10.15 -3.08
N THR A 9 1.01 -11.46 -2.86
CA THR A 9 1.42 -12.13 -1.63
C THR A 9 1.99 -13.51 -1.91
N ASP A 10 2.85 -13.98 -1.02
CA ASP A 10 3.31 -15.37 -0.95
C ASP A 10 2.33 -16.29 -0.20
N TYR A 11 1.17 -15.77 0.23
CA TYR A 11 0.15 -16.43 1.05
C TYR A 11 0.61 -16.85 2.44
N VAL A 12 1.78 -16.40 2.89
CA VAL A 12 2.33 -16.79 4.19
C VAL A 12 2.90 -15.61 4.94
N THR A 13 3.91 -14.92 4.40
CA THR A 13 4.76 -14.00 5.17
C THR A 13 4.79 -12.58 4.68
N ILE A 14 4.50 -12.31 3.41
CA ILE A 14 4.61 -10.97 2.83
C ILE A 14 3.40 -10.59 1.98
N ALA A 15 3.05 -9.31 2.03
CA ALA A 15 2.08 -8.70 1.14
C ALA A 15 2.69 -7.45 0.50
N TYR A 16 2.45 -7.24 -0.78
CA TYR A 16 2.80 -6.02 -1.50
C TYR A 16 1.54 -5.39 -2.05
N LEU A 17 1.14 -4.26 -1.46
CA LEU A 17 0.01 -3.46 -1.92
C LEU A 17 0.48 -2.57 -3.07
N THR A 18 -0.18 -2.73 -4.21
CA THR A 18 0.12 -2.03 -5.45
C THR A 18 -1.16 -1.58 -6.15
N ASP A 19 -1.01 -0.63 -7.07
CA ASP A 19 -2.07 -0.13 -7.96
C ASP A 19 -3.39 0.19 -7.24
N VAL A 20 -3.33 1.17 -6.33
CA VAL A 20 -4.50 1.68 -5.61
C VAL A 20 -5.05 2.90 -6.36
N PHE A 21 -6.29 2.83 -6.86
CA PHE A 21 -6.93 3.98 -7.49
C PHE A 21 -8.42 4.05 -7.22
N ILE A 22 -8.96 5.28 -7.27
CA ILE A 22 -10.38 5.60 -7.31
C ILE A 22 -10.59 6.50 -8.53
N MET A 23 -11.60 6.20 -9.34
CA MET A 23 -11.99 7.06 -10.46
C MET A 23 -12.21 8.50 -9.99
N GLU A 24 -11.72 9.48 -10.75
CA GLU A 24 -11.67 10.89 -10.34
C GLU A 24 -13.01 11.44 -9.82
N GLU A 25 -14.11 11.11 -10.51
CA GLU A 25 -15.50 11.50 -10.16
C GLU A 25 -15.96 11.03 -8.77
N PHE A 26 -15.31 10.01 -8.22
CA PHE A 26 -15.62 9.37 -6.94
C PHE A 26 -14.59 9.66 -5.84
N GLN A 27 -13.54 10.42 -6.15
CA GLN A 27 -12.52 10.81 -5.16
C GLN A 27 -13.07 11.80 -4.13
N ARG A 28 -12.31 12.01 -3.04
CA ARG A 28 -12.66 12.90 -1.91
C ARG A 28 -13.93 12.51 -1.14
N ARG A 29 -14.43 11.29 -1.33
CA ARG A 29 -15.59 10.71 -0.62
C ARG A 29 -15.20 9.68 0.46
N GLY A 30 -13.90 9.55 0.77
CA GLY A 30 -13.38 8.59 1.75
C GLY A 30 -13.25 7.14 1.25
N LEU A 31 -13.54 6.88 -0.02
CA LEU A 31 -13.53 5.51 -0.59
C LEU A 31 -12.17 4.81 -0.50
N ALA A 32 -11.07 5.53 -0.75
CA ALA A 32 -9.73 4.96 -0.63
C ALA A 32 -9.43 4.55 0.82
N SER A 33 -9.81 5.37 1.80
CA SER A 33 -9.67 5.04 3.22
C SER A 33 -10.52 3.84 3.62
N TRP A 34 -11.78 3.79 3.16
CA TRP A 34 -12.66 2.66 3.41
C TRP A 34 -12.08 1.36 2.83
N MET A 35 -11.58 1.39 1.59
CA MET A 35 -10.93 0.25 0.96
C MET A 35 -9.69 -0.22 1.73
N MET A 36 -8.92 0.70 2.28
CA MET A 36 -7.77 0.35 3.12
C MET A 36 -8.16 -0.23 4.48
N CYS A 37 -9.24 0.24 5.10
CA CYS A 37 -9.75 -0.40 6.32
C CYS A 37 -10.20 -1.84 6.04
N ALA A 38 -10.93 -2.08 4.95
CA ALA A 38 -11.32 -3.43 4.55
C ALA A 38 -10.11 -4.32 4.23
N LEU A 39 -9.08 -3.76 3.57
CA LEU A 39 -7.82 -4.46 3.35
C LEU A 39 -7.14 -4.82 4.67
N LYS A 40 -7.12 -3.90 5.64
CA LYS A 40 -6.56 -4.14 6.97
C LYS A 40 -7.26 -5.31 7.66
N GLU A 41 -8.59 -5.33 7.67
CA GLU A 41 -9.38 -6.43 8.24
C GLU A 41 -9.01 -7.77 7.59
N LEU A 42 -8.86 -7.80 6.26
CA LEU A 42 -8.43 -9.00 5.52
C LEU A 42 -7.03 -9.49 5.93
N VAL A 43 -6.05 -8.60 6.04
CA VAL A 43 -4.66 -9.00 6.34
C VAL A 43 -4.44 -9.30 7.83
N ASP A 44 -5.27 -8.75 8.72
CA ASP A 44 -5.25 -9.08 10.15
C ASP A 44 -5.66 -10.55 10.40
N GLU A 45 -6.38 -11.19 9.46
CA GLU A 45 -6.70 -12.62 9.50
C GLU A 45 -5.50 -13.52 9.11
N TRP A 46 -4.38 -12.97 8.65
CA TRP A 46 -3.23 -13.75 8.18
C TRP A 46 -2.19 -13.92 9.32
N PRO A 47 -2.21 -15.03 10.08
CA PRO A 47 -1.46 -15.14 11.34
C PRO A 47 0.06 -15.13 11.17
N ASN A 48 0.55 -15.49 9.98
CA ASN A 48 1.97 -15.57 9.67
C ASN A 48 2.49 -14.36 8.88
N LEU A 49 1.63 -13.39 8.58
CA LEU A 49 2.02 -12.19 7.85
C LEU A 49 3.03 -11.39 8.67
N ARG A 50 4.24 -11.25 8.15
CA ARG A 50 5.33 -10.50 8.80
C ARG A 50 5.31 -9.03 8.44
N GLY A 51 4.76 -8.69 7.28
CA GLY A 51 4.64 -7.31 6.85
C GLY A 51 3.93 -7.12 5.52
N LEU A 52 3.28 -5.96 5.40
CA LEU A 52 2.76 -5.44 4.16
C LEU A 52 3.61 -4.26 3.71
N MET A 53 4.11 -4.32 2.48
CA MET A 53 4.89 -3.26 1.85
C MET A 53 4.02 -2.49 0.86
N LEU A 54 4.21 -1.18 0.80
CA LEU A 54 3.62 -0.29 -0.19
C LEU A 54 4.58 0.88 -0.46
N MET A 55 4.43 1.52 -1.61
CA MET A 55 5.24 2.66 -2.03
C MET A 55 4.30 3.76 -2.56
N THR A 56 4.55 5.01 -2.18
CA THR A 56 3.79 6.16 -2.67
C THR A 56 4.68 7.40 -2.75
N HIS A 57 4.51 8.18 -3.81
CA HIS A 57 5.14 9.51 -3.93
C HIS A 57 4.26 10.63 -3.34
N ASP A 58 2.96 10.38 -3.18
CA ASP A 58 2.01 11.34 -2.61
C ASP A 58 2.00 11.27 -1.08
N ARG A 59 2.28 12.42 -0.45
CA ARG A 59 2.24 12.60 1.01
C ARG A 59 0.83 12.49 1.58
N ALA A 60 -0.21 12.89 0.84
CA ALA A 60 -1.59 12.73 1.28
C ALA A 60 -1.99 11.25 1.32
N ALA A 61 -1.66 10.49 0.27
CA ALA A 61 -1.79 9.04 0.28
C ALA A 61 -0.97 8.38 1.41
N ALA A 62 0.27 8.81 1.64
CA ALA A 62 1.08 8.28 2.76
C ALA A 62 0.38 8.46 4.11
N ARG A 63 -0.15 9.65 4.40
CA ARG A 63 -0.92 9.91 5.64
C ARG A 63 -2.18 9.06 5.73
N MET A 64 -2.86 8.83 4.61
CA MET A 64 -4.01 7.92 4.57
C MET A 64 -3.59 6.51 4.98
N TYR A 65 -2.55 5.94 4.36
CA TYR A 65 -2.07 4.59 4.70
C TYR A 65 -1.60 4.48 6.15
N GLN A 66 -0.91 5.50 6.67
CA GLN A 66 -0.51 5.56 8.08
C GLN A 66 -1.74 5.48 9.00
N ARG A 67 -2.80 6.25 8.70
CA ARG A 67 -4.03 6.27 9.51
C ARG A 67 -4.84 4.98 9.39
N THR A 68 -4.99 4.42 8.20
CA THR A 68 -5.93 3.30 7.95
C THR A 68 -5.28 1.93 8.12
N LEU A 69 -4.02 1.76 7.72
CA LEU A 69 -3.30 0.50 7.82
C LEU A 69 -2.41 0.44 9.08
N GLY A 70 -2.15 1.58 9.74
CA GLY A 70 -1.09 1.66 10.74
C GLY A 70 0.31 1.56 10.11
N ALA A 71 0.42 1.82 8.80
CA ALA A 71 1.69 1.79 8.10
C ALA A 71 2.66 2.82 8.70
N VAL A 72 3.94 2.48 8.73
CA VAL A 72 5.02 3.35 9.20
C VAL A 72 6.12 3.40 8.15
N ASP A 73 7.02 4.37 8.28
CA ASP A 73 8.23 4.38 7.45
C ASP A 73 9.00 3.07 7.66
N PHE A 74 9.61 2.54 6.60
CA PHE A 74 10.20 1.19 6.60
C PHE A 74 11.26 1.00 7.70
N ASP A 75 12.03 2.06 7.98
CA ASP A 75 13.07 2.11 9.00
C ASP A 75 12.54 2.29 10.44
N LYS A 76 11.24 2.52 10.61
CA LYS A 76 10.57 2.72 11.92
C LYS A 76 9.66 1.56 12.32
N GLY A 77 9.53 0.54 11.48
CA GLY A 77 8.65 -0.61 11.70
C GLY A 77 9.37 -1.90 12.07
N PRO A 78 8.71 -3.06 11.90
CA PRO A 78 9.31 -4.38 12.11
C PRO A 78 10.56 -4.67 11.26
N SER A 79 10.77 -3.87 10.21
CA SER A 79 11.92 -3.96 9.31
C SER A 79 13.07 -2.99 9.67
N ALA A 80 13.02 -2.34 10.84
CA ALA A 80 14.09 -1.47 11.31
C ALA A 80 15.46 -2.18 11.25
N GLY A 81 16.44 -1.55 10.61
CA GLY A 81 17.78 -2.11 10.38
C GLY A 81 17.96 -2.88 9.07
N LEU A 82 16.89 -3.15 8.32
CA LEU A 82 16.98 -3.70 6.96
C LEU A 82 17.27 -2.61 5.94
N VAL A 83 18.05 -2.96 4.91
CA VAL A 83 18.32 -2.09 3.76
C VAL A 83 17.41 -2.52 2.60
N VAL A 84 16.61 -1.58 2.08
CA VAL A 84 15.82 -1.81 0.86
C VAL A 84 16.72 -1.59 -0.34
N LEU A 85 16.82 -2.60 -1.20
CA LEU A 85 17.55 -2.54 -2.46
C LEU A 85 16.57 -2.74 -3.61
N GLU A 86 16.62 -1.88 -4.62
CA GLU A 86 15.84 -1.98 -5.84
C GLU A 86 16.77 -2.26 -7.03
N MET A 87 16.37 -3.19 -7.89
CA MET A 87 16.98 -3.39 -9.21
C MET A 87 15.98 -2.92 -10.27
N GLY A 88 16.26 -1.77 -10.87
CA GLY A 88 15.40 -1.20 -11.92
C GLY A 88 15.29 -2.11 -13.15
N GLY A 89 14.06 -2.32 -13.62
CA GLY A 89 13.76 -3.00 -14.88
C GLY A 89 13.72 -2.05 -16.09
N ARG A 90 13.47 -2.61 -17.28
CA ARG A 90 13.28 -1.83 -18.52
C ARG A 90 11.88 -1.20 -18.65
N GLY A 91 10.94 -1.59 -17.81
CA GLY A 91 9.59 -1.00 -17.78
C GLY A 91 9.60 0.26 -16.93
N GLN A 92 9.18 1.38 -17.51
CA GLN A 92 9.03 2.64 -16.79
C GLN A 92 7.55 2.82 -16.42
N LYS A 93 7.23 3.07 -15.14
CA LYS A 93 5.92 3.61 -14.76
C LYS A 93 5.94 5.10 -15.09
N ASP A 94 4.97 5.57 -15.86
CA ASP A 94 4.75 7.00 -16.02
C ASP A 94 4.48 7.59 -14.63
N VAL A 95 5.36 8.48 -14.17
CA VAL A 95 5.13 9.21 -12.92
C VAL A 95 4.02 10.22 -13.22
N PRO A 96 2.87 10.16 -12.54
CA PRO A 96 1.83 11.16 -12.73
C PRO A 96 2.40 12.55 -12.47
N GLN A 97 2.25 13.47 -13.42
CA GLN A 97 2.53 14.89 -13.18
C GLN A 97 1.44 15.39 -12.24
N HIS A 98 1.80 15.62 -10.97
CA HIS A 98 0.93 16.27 -9.99
C HIS A 98 0.92 17.78 -10.19
#